data_AF-A0A0D6QPR5-F1
#
_entry.id   AF-A0A0D6QPR5-F1
#
_cell.length_a   1.000
_cell.length_b   1.000
_cell.length_c   1.000
_cell.angle_alpha   90.00
_cell.angle_beta   90.00
_cell.angle_gamma   90.00
#
_symmetry.space_group_name_H-M   'P 1'
#
loop_
_entity.id
_entity.type
_entity.pdbx_description
1 polymer ?
#
loop_
_entity_poly.entity_id
_entity_poly.type
_entity_poly.pdbx_seq_one_letter_code
_entity_poly.pdbx_strand_id
1 'polypeptide(L)'
;MRVVALEPAGPGVAPELAEAAVTFSAPVDPAGLADGARLVLVPADAVKAALEAVESEEGAAGLAQAVPARAALDADGTRAALRPDAPLRAHAAYALVLSSRARAADGRPVLDAEGRRRPSIASFETGAAAGPPPAPVLTEVRADAATPEAGGEYAELANLGDGPLDLYGHRLAKRTATGALSSCALPQDAAVAPGEVVLVAGGAYDGRYALPAGTRVLDCGATALLGGIANDRPPELLLLDGRGETVASFGAGGVAPVCANAAAVKRDPAGPDAASNLACAAGSPGAL
;
A
#
# COMPACT_ATOMS: atom_id res chain seq x y z
N MET A 1 -3.39 -16.98 34.83
CA MET A 1 -4.18 -16.80 33.58
C MET A 1 -3.20 -16.64 32.44
N ARG A 2 -3.50 -17.18 31.26
CA ARG A 2 -2.63 -17.05 30.08
C ARG A 2 -3.42 -16.77 28.81
N VAL A 3 -2.72 -16.27 27.80
CA VAL A 3 -3.24 -16.21 26.43
C VAL A 3 -3.32 -17.62 25.86
N VAL A 4 -4.44 -17.93 25.21
CA VAL A 4 -4.73 -19.21 24.55
C VAL A 4 -4.58 -19.05 23.03
N ALA A 5 -5.04 -17.93 22.49
CA ALA A 5 -4.93 -17.62 21.06
C ALA A 5 -4.83 -16.11 20.83
N LEU A 6 -4.13 -15.73 19.76
CA LEU A 6 -4.19 -14.40 19.16
C LEU A 6 -4.50 -14.59 17.67
N GLU A 7 -5.53 -13.91 17.19
CA GLU A 7 -6.03 -14.04 15.84
C GLU A 7 -6.31 -12.65 15.25
N PRO A 8 -6.18 -12.46 13.92
CA PRO A 8 -5.64 -13.41 12.96
C PRO A 8 -4.11 -13.49 13.03
N ALA A 9 -3.54 -14.53 12.40
CA ALA A 9 -2.09 -14.68 12.23
C ALA A 9 -1.79 -15.30 10.85
N GLY A 10 -0.65 -14.94 10.26
CA GLY A 10 -0.21 -15.46 8.98
C GLY A 10 -0.73 -14.69 7.75
N PRO A 11 -0.52 -15.23 6.53
CA PRO A 11 -0.80 -14.51 5.29
C PRO A 11 -2.25 -14.65 4.82
N GLY A 12 -2.68 -13.74 3.92
CA GLY A 12 -3.93 -13.85 3.18
C GLY A 12 -5.19 -13.51 3.99
N VAL A 13 -5.05 -12.75 5.08
CA VAL A 13 -6.18 -12.29 5.88
C VAL A 13 -7.00 -11.29 5.06
N ALA A 14 -8.33 -11.42 5.06
CA ALA A 14 -9.18 -10.46 4.35
C ALA A 14 -8.96 -9.03 4.89
N PRO A 15 -8.76 -8.01 4.03
CA PRO A 15 -8.66 -6.62 4.47
C PRO A 15 -9.91 -6.13 5.21
N GLU A 16 -11.09 -6.68 4.91
CA GLU A 16 -12.36 -6.46 5.61
C GLU A 16 -12.43 -7.24 6.93
N LEU A 17 -11.31 -7.25 7.67
CA LEU A 17 -11.13 -7.99 8.89
C LEU A 17 -12.27 -7.69 9.88
N ALA A 18 -13.10 -8.69 10.14
CA ALA A 18 -14.23 -8.54 11.05
C ALA A 18 -13.77 -8.18 12.48
N GLU A 19 -12.72 -8.85 12.95
CA GLU A 19 -12.06 -8.54 14.23
C GLU A 19 -10.67 -9.19 14.33
N ALA A 20 -9.80 -8.56 15.11
CA ALA A 20 -8.58 -9.16 15.67
C ALA A 20 -8.82 -9.44 17.15
N ALA A 21 -8.55 -10.65 17.64
CA ALA A 21 -8.94 -11.07 18.97
C ALA A 21 -7.82 -11.76 19.75
N VAL A 22 -7.91 -11.65 21.07
CA VAL A 22 -7.13 -12.41 22.04
C VAL A 22 -8.09 -13.23 22.88
N THR A 23 -7.84 -14.54 22.93
CA THR A 23 -8.57 -15.48 23.79
C THR A 23 -7.72 -15.82 25.01
N PHE A 24 -8.31 -15.78 26.19
CA PHE A 24 -7.65 -16.01 27.48
C PHE A 24 -8.15 -17.30 28.13
N SER A 25 -7.33 -17.90 28.99
CA SER A 25 -7.67 -19.14 29.70
C SER A 25 -8.67 -18.95 30.86
N ALA A 26 -8.97 -17.71 31.21
CA ALA A 26 -9.84 -17.31 32.33
C ALA A 26 -10.25 -15.82 32.14
N PRO A 27 -11.23 -15.29 32.92
CA PRO A 27 -11.68 -13.92 32.79
C PRO A 27 -10.58 -12.88 33.07
N VAL A 28 -10.53 -11.84 32.23
CA VAL A 28 -9.57 -10.72 32.31
C VAL A 28 -10.20 -9.49 32.95
N ASP A 29 -9.35 -8.60 33.47
CA ASP A 29 -9.75 -7.24 33.82
C ASP A 29 -9.91 -6.42 32.52
N PRO A 30 -11.07 -5.78 32.27
CA PRO A 30 -11.27 -4.96 31.08
C PRO A 30 -10.39 -3.70 31.05
N ALA A 31 -9.84 -3.26 32.19
CA ALA A 31 -9.02 -2.06 32.27
C ALA A 31 -7.81 -2.12 31.32
N GLY A 32 -7.70 -1.12 30.45
CA GLY A 32 -6.64 -1.06 29.44
C GLY A 32 -6.91 -1.86 28.17
N LEU A 33 -7.84 -2.83 28.17
CA LEU A 33 -8.20 -3.59 26.96
C LEU A 33 -9.31 -2.90 26.18
N ALA A 34 -10.30 -2.34 26.88
CA ALA A 34 -11.47 -1.70 26.26
C ALA A 34 -11.18 -0.28 25.73
N ASP A 35 -10.13 0.38 26.22
CA ASP A 35 -9.74 1.75 25.84
C ASP A 35 -8.52 1.79 24.92
N GLY A 36 -7.99 0.62 24.53
CA GLY A 36 -6.82 0.50 23.66
C GLY A 36 -5.47 0.78 24.34
N ALA A 37 -5.40 0.94 25.65
CA ALA A 37 -4.13 1.23 26.32
C ALA A 37 -3.16 0.02 26.35
N ARG A 38 -3.69 -1.21 26.33
CA ARG A 38 -2.96 -2.48 26.51
C ARG A 38 -3.17 -3.49 25.40
N LEU A 39 -4.08 -3.22 24.46
CA LEU A 39 -4.35 -4.05 23.30
C LEU A 39 -4.53 -3.13 22.09
N VAL A 40 -3.65 -3.25 21.10
CA VAL A 40 -3.67 -2.41 19.90
C VAL A 40 -3.42 -3.22 18.64
N LEU A 41 -4.01 -2.76 17.55
CA LEU A 41 -3.72 -3.22 16.19
C LEU A 41 -2.89 -2.13 15.50
N VAL A 42 -1.74 -2.49 14.92
CA VAL A 42 -0.82 -1.55 14.27
C VAL A 42 -0.29 -2.10 12.95
N PRO A 43 0.13 -1.27 12.00
CA PRO A 43 0.99 -1.69 10.89
C PRO A 43 2.29 -2.34 11.39
N ALA A 44 2.85 -3.28 10.63
CA ALA A 44 4.02 -4.05 11.05
C ALA A 44 5.28 -3.20 11.31
N ASP A 45 5.46 -2.09 10.61
CA ASP A 45 6.57 -1.15 10.82
C ASP A 45 6.44 -0.34 12.13
N ALA A 46 5.25 -0.27 12.71
CA ALA A 46 4.96 0.41 13.97
C ALA A 46 5.03 -0.50 15.21
N VAL A 47 5.32 -1.81 15.06
CA VAL A 47 5.35 -2.78 16.18
C VAL A 47 6.27 -2.34 17.31
N LYS A 48 7.44 -1.78 16.99
CA LYS A 48 8.38 -1.32 18.02
C LYS A 48 7.78 -0.21 18.89
N ALA A 49 7.21 0.81 18.25
CA ALA A 49 6.56 1.92 18.96
C ALA A 49 5.34 1.44 19.75
N ALA A 50 4.57 0.50 19.18
CA ALA A 50 3.45 -0.12 19.87
C ALA A 50 3.86 -0.85 21.14
N LEU A 51 4.93 -1.65 21.08
CA LEU A 51 5.48 -2.37 22.25
C LEU A 51 5.93 -1.40 23.35
N GLU A 52 6.64 -0.34 22.99
CA GLU A 52 7.07 0.69 23.94
C GLU A 52 5.85 1.36 24.60
N ALA A 53 4.83 1.71 23.82
CA ALA A 53 3.62 2.38 24.30
C ALA A 53 2.76 1.48 25.20
N VAL A 54 2.46 0.23 24.79
CA VAL A 54 1.60 -0.64 25.60
C VAL A 54 2.22 -1.04 26.94
N GLU A 55 3.55 -1.02 27.05
CA GLU A 55 4.29 -1.32 28.29
C GLU A 55 4.54 -0.10 29.19
N SER A 56 4.26 1.12 28.72
CA SER A 56 4.37 2.33 29.55
C SER A 56 3.23 2.42 30.59
N GLU A 57 3.32 3.34 31.55
CA GLU A 57 2.21 3.58 32.47
C GLU A 57 1.00 4.17 31.73
N GLU A 58 1.27 5.08 30.78
CA GLU A 58 0.27 5.78 29.98
C GLU A 58 -0.49 4.83 29.03
N GLY A 59 0.19 3.81 28.53
CA GLY A 59 -0.37 2.89 27.53
C GLY A 59 -0.41 3.48 26.12
N ALA A 60 -0.95 2.68 25.20
CA ALA A 60 -1.02 3.03 23.78
C ALA A 60 -2.30 3.77 23.37
N ALA A 61 -3.09 4.24 24.33
CA ALA A 61 -4.29 5.03 24.06
C ALA A 61 -3.87 6.34 23.36
N GLY A 62 -4.21 6.48 22.07
CA GLY A 62 -3.80 7.62 21.26
C GLY A 62 -2.47 7.45 20.50
N LEU A 63 -1.91 6.24 20.43
CA LEU A 63 -0.79 5.95 19.54
C LEU A 63 -1.18 6.29 18.09
N ALA A 64 -0.45 7.23 17.48
CA ALA A 64 -0.80 7.78 16.16
C ALA A 64 -0.84 6.72 15.05
N GLN A 65 -0.04 5.66 15.18
CA GLN A 65 0.05 4.55 14.23
C GLN A 65 -0.97 3.43 14.51
N ALA A 66 -1.75 3.51 15.60
CA ALA A 66 -2.78 2.52 15.88
C ALA A 66 -3.88 2.58 14.82
N VAL A 67 -4.28 1.42 14.32
CA VAL A 67 -5.46 1.28 13.48
C VAL A 67 -6.67 1.65 14.32
N PRO A 68 -7.48 2.64 13.92
CA PRO A 68 -8.73 2.96 14.61
C PRO A 68 -9.63 1.73 14.67
N ALA A 69 -10.00 1.33 15.89
CA ALA A 69 -10.77 0.13 16.12
C ALA A 69 -11.61 0.26 17.39
N ARG A 70 -12.78 -0.38 17.39
CA ARG A 70 -13.62 -0.55 18.57
C ARG A 70 -13.21 -1.81 19.32
N ALA A 71 -12.85 -1.65 20.59
CA ALA A 71 -12.59 -2.77 21.48
C ALA A 71 -13.89 -3.29 22.10
N ALA A 72 -13.99 -4.61 22.25
CA ALA A 72 -15.07 -5.27 22.97
C ALA A 72 -14.50 -6.44 23.78
N LEU A 73 -15.08 -6.67 24.95
CA LEU A 73 -14.85 -7.87 25.76
C LEU A 73 -16.14 -8.68 25.77
N ASP A 74 -16.03 -10.00 25.62
CA ASP A 74 -17.17 -10.91 25.76
C ASP A 74 -17.76 -10.90 27.18
N ALA A 75 -18.96 -11.45 27.33
CA ALA A 75 -19.67 -11.46 28.61
C ALA A 75 -18.92 -12.24 29.70
N ASP A 76 -18.19 -13.29 29.31
CA ASP A 76 -17.42 -14.14 30.21
C ASP A 76 -16.04 -13.56 30.54
N GLY A 77 -15.64 -12.46 29.90
CA GLY A 77 -14.33 -11.82 30.09
C GLY A 77 -13.16 -12.64 29.54
N THR A 78 -13.41 -13.66 28.73
CA THR A 78 -12.38 -14.57 28.21
C THR A 78 -11.89 -14.20 26.82
N ARG A 79 -12.48 -13.20 26.17
CA ARG A 79 -12.11 -12.79 24.82
C ARG A 79 -12.20 -11.30 24.63
N ALA A 80 -11.08 -10.68 24.30
CA ALA A 80 -11.01 -9.28 23.88
C ALA A 80 -10.86 -9.21 22.35
N ALA A 81 -11.67 -8.39 21.69
CA ALA A 81 -11.67 -8.22 20.25
C ALA A 81 -11.55 -6.74 19.86
N LEU A 82 -10.73 -6.44 18.86
CA LEU A 82 -10.63 -5.16 18.18
C LEU A 82 -11.30 -5.27 16.82
N ARG A 83 -12.28 -4.41 16.54
CA ARG A 83 -12.94 -4.29 15.24
C ARG A 83 -12.46 -3.04 14.55
N PRO A 84 -11.63 -3.13 13.49
CA PRO A 84 -11.23 -1.96 12.71
C PRO A 84 -12.45 -1.15 12.27
N ASP A 85 -12.36 0.18 12.35
CA ASP A 85 -13.47 1.06 11.93
C ASP A 85 -13.61 1.15 10.40
N ALA A 86 -12.56 0.78 9.67
CA ALA A 86 -12.52 0.67 8.22
C ALA A 86 -11.71 -0.58 7.81
N PRO A 87 -11.88 -1.09 6.58
CA PRO A 87 -11.02 -2.13 6.04
C PRO A 87 -9.54 -1.77 6.16
N LEU A 88 -8.72 -2.77 6.46
CA LEU A 88 -7.27 -2.66 6.42
C LEU A 88 -6.81 -2.47 4.96
N ARG A 89 -5.56 -2.05 4.77
CA ARG A 89 -4.98 -1.97 3.43
C ARG A 89 -4.79 -3.38 2.89
N ALA A 90 -5.05 -3.59 1.60
CA ALA A 90 -4.73 -4.84 0.93
C ALA A 90 -3.21 -5.03 0.84
N HIS A 91 -2.76 -6.30 0.84
CA HIS A 91 -1.34 -6.65 0.70
C HIS A 91 -0.40 -5.93 1.67
N ALA A 92 -0.85 -5.67 2.90
CA ALA A 92 -0.11 -4.97 3.92
C ALA A 92 0.05 -5.82 5.20
N ALA A 93 1.17 -5.63 5.90
CA ALA A 93 1.48 -6.35 7.12
C ALA A 93 1.01 -5.57 8.37
N TYR A 94 0.42 -6.28 9.32
CA TYR A 94 -0.12 -5.76 10.57
C TYR A 94 0.26 -6.65 11.75
N ALA A 95 0.11 -6.11 12.96
CA ALA A 95 0.30 -6.84 14.20
C ALA A 95 -0.74 -6.45 15.26
N LEU A 96 -1.31 -7.47 15.90
CA LEU A 96 -2.06 -7.34 17.15
C LEU A 96 -1.07 -7.46 18.31
N VAL A 97 -1.01 -6.44 19.17
CA VAL A 97 -0.06 -6.36 20.29
C VAL A 97 -0.82 -6.28 21.60
N LEU A 98 -0.56 -7.25 22.48
CA LEU A 98 -1.07 -7.30 23.85
C LEU A 98 0.06 -7.07 24.86
N SER A 99 -0.18 -6.14 25.79
CA SER A 99 0.74 -5.82 26.88
C SER A 99 0.95 -6.96 27.88
N SER A 100 2.17 -7.05 28.44
CA SER A 100 2.48 -7.88 29.62
C SER A 100 1.91 -7.33 30.93
N ARG A 101 1.37 -6.10 30.90
CA ARG A 101 0.77 -5.39 32.04
C ARG A 101 -0.73 -5.64 32.17
N ALA A 102 -1.36 -6.29 31.18
CA ALA A 102 -2.74 -6.73 31.27
C ALA A 102 -2.92 -7.70 32.46
N ARG A 103 -4.10 -7.67 33.09
CA ARG A 103 -4.40 -8.41 34.31
C ARG A 103 -5.58 -9.36 34.15
N ALA A 104 -5.55 -10.44 34.90
CA ALA A 104 -6.71 -11.27 35.17
C ALA A 104 -7.71 -10.52 36.05
N ALA A 105 -8.97 -10.96 36.02
CA ALA A 105 -10.01 -10.42 36.90
C ALA A 105 -9.67 -10.59 38.41
N ASP A 106 -8.79 -11.55 38.74
CA ASP A 106 -8.26 -11.76 40.10
C ASP A 106 -6.98 -10.96 40.41
N GLY A 107 -6.56 -10.06 39.51
CA GLY A 107 -5.42 -9.16 39.66
C GLY A 107 -4.05 -9.74 39.27
N ARG A 108 -3.96 -11.06 39.02
CA ARG A 108 -2.71 -11.70 38.56
C ARG A 108 -2.32 -11.24 37.16
N PRO A 109 -1.03 -11.25 36.79
CA PRO A 109 -0.61 -10.90 35.44
C PRO A 109 -1.18 -11.89 34.40
N VAL A 110 -1.52 -11.38 33.22
CA VAL A 110 -1.70 -12.21 32.02
C VAL A 110 -0.33 -12.72 31.59
N LEU A 111 -0.23 -14.02 31.34
CA LEU A 111 0.97 -14.66 30.78
C LEU A 111 0.75 -14.94 29.28
N ASP A 112 1.83 -15.03 28.52
CA ASP A 112 1.80 -15.49 27.13
C ASP A 112 1.38 -16.97 27.03
N ALA A 113 1.30 -17.50 25.80
CA ALA A 113 0.92 -18.89 25.54
C ALA A 113 1.87 -19.92 26.20
N GLU A 114 3.15 -19.57 26.39
CA GLU A 114 4.16 -20.39 27.06
C GLU A 114 4.19 -20.20 28.59
N GLY A 115 3.31 -19.37 29.16
CA GLY A 115 3.26 -19.11 30.59
C GLY A 115 4.33 -18.13 31.10
N ARG A 116 4.89 -17.29 30.24
CA ARG A 116 5.86 -16.23 30.61
C ARG A 116 5.19 -14.87 30.64
N ARG A 117 5.70 -13.99 31.51
CA ARG A 117 5.26 -12.59 31.58
C ARG A 117 6.03 -11.73 30.58
N ARG A 118 5.47 -11.55 29.39
CA ARG A 118 5.98 -10.67 28.32
C ARG A 118 4.84 -10.28 27.37
N PRO A 119 5.02 -9.24 26.53
CA PRO A 119 4.04 -8.88 25.51
C PRO A 119 3.79 -10.05 24.56
N SER A 120 2.55 -10.17 24.08
CA SER A 120 2.17 -11.15 23.06
C SER A 120 1.86 -10.43 21.75
N ILE A 121 2.31 -11.01 20.63
CA ILE A 121 2.17 -10.41 19.30
C ILE A 121 1.65 -11.48 18.35
N ALA A 122 0.63 -11.14 17.57
CA ALA A 122 0.26 -11.90 16.38
C ALA A 122 0.42 -11.01 15.16
N SER A 123 1.27 -11.44 14.23
CA SER A 123 1.49 -10.76 12.96
C SER A 123 0.71 -11.44 11.85
N PHE A 124 0.19 -10.64 10.93
CA PHE A 124 -0.52 -11.14 9.76
C PHE A 124 -0.32 -10.22 8.55
N GLU A 125 -0.56 -10.76 7.38
CA GLU A 125 -0.54 -10.01 6.12
C GLU A 125 -1.92 -10.12 5.47
N THR A 126 -2.43 -8.98 5.00
CA THR A 126 -3.70 -8.96 4.31
C THR A 126 -3.58 -9.44 2.86
N GLY A 127 -4.65 -10.04 2.35
CA GLY A 127 -4.80 -10.43 0.96
C GLY A 127 -5.32 -9.31 0.08
N ALA A 128 -5.88 -9.69 -1.06
CA ALA A 128 -6.64 -8.78 -1.90
C ALA A 128 -7.92 -8.34 -1.19
N ALA A 129 -8.36 -7.10 -1.43
CA ALA A 129 -9.64 -6.62 -0.95
C ALA A 129 -10.80 -7.39 -1.61
N ALA A 130 -11.89 -7.57 -0.88
CA ALA A 130 -13.14 -8.05 -1.44
C ALA A 130 -13.76 -6.99 -2.36
N GLY A 131 -14.35 -7.43 -3.47
CA GLY A 131 -14.96 -6.55 -4.46
C GLY A 131 -14.38 -6.77 -5.85
N PRO A 132 -14.81 -5.97 -6.84
CA PRO A 132 -14.20 -6.01 -8.15
C PRO A 132 -12.71 -5.65 -8.05
N PRO A 133 -11.83 -6.32 -8.81
CA PRO A 133 -10.41 -5.98 -8.82
C PRO A 133 -10.16 -4.65 -9.56
N PRO A 134 -9.15 -3.86 -9.16
CA PRO A 134 -8.60 -2.82 -10.03
C PRO A 134 -7.91 -3.45 -11.24
N ALA A 135 -7.76 -2.69 -12.32
CA ALA A 135 -6.98 -3.08 -13.49
C ALA A 135 -6.02 -1.94 -13.85
N PRO A 136 -4.87 -1.84 -13.16
CA PRO A 136 -3.87 -0.83 -13.49
C PRO A 136 -3.32 -1.03 -14.90
N VAL A 137 -3.20 0.06 -15.65
CA VAL A 137 -2.62 0.07 -17.00
C VAL A 137 -1.73 1.29 -17.14
N LEU A 138 -0.51 1.07 -17.66
CA LEU A 138 0.31 2.15 -18.18
C LEU A 138 -0.10 2.42 -19.64
N THR A 139 -0.61 3.61 -19.91
CA THR A 139 -1.29 3.95 -21.18
C THR A 139 -0.45 4.85 -22.07
N GLU A 140 0.36 5.72 -21.47
CA GLU A 140 1.18 6.68 -22.19
C GLU A 140 2.53 6.90 -21.49
N VAL A 141 3.60 7.05 -22.25
CA VAL A 141 4.93 7.38 -21.74
C VAL A 141 5.57 8.46 -22.62
N ARG A 142 5.97 9.57 -22.01
CA ARG A 142 6.77 10.60 -22.66
C ARG A 142 8.20 10.57 -22.13
N ALA A 143 9.08 9.94 -22.89
CA ALA A 143 10.51 9.88 -22.60
C ALA A 143 11.26 11.09 -23.18
N ASP A 144 11.02 11.44 -24.45
CA ASP A 144 11.67 12.56 -25.11
C ASP A 144 10.83 13.84 -24.97
N ALA A 145 11.06 14.56 -23.87
CA ALA A 145 10.42 15.84 -23.61
C ALA A 145 11.29 17.01 -24.06
N ALA A 146 10.64 18.09 -24.51
CA ALA A 146 11.35 19.32 -24.84
C ALA A 146 12.17 19.85 -23.64
N THR A 147 13.24 20.59 -23.89
CA THR A 147 14.09 21.13 -22.83
C THR A 147 13.31 22.13 -21.93
N PRO A 148 13.46 22.09 -20.59
CA PRO A 148 14.20 21.07 -19.82
C PRO A 148 13.46 19.73 -19.83
N GLU A 149 14.16 18.67 -20.23
CA GLU A 149 13.58 17.33 -20.40
C GLU A 149 13.02 16.78 -19.09
N ALA A 150 13.79 16.92 -18.00
CA ALA A 150 13.40 16.47 -16.66
C ALA A 150 12.04 16.99 -16.18
N GLY A 151 11.61 18.17 -16.65
CA GLY A 151 10.32 18.77 -16.27
C GLY A 151 9.15 18.32 -17.14
N GLY A 152 9.40 17.57 -18.22
CA GLY A 152 8.38 17.14 -19.17
C GLY A 152 8.26 15.63 -19.37
N GLU A 153 9.07 14.82 -18.69
CA GLU A 153 8.89 13.35 -18.69
C GLU A 153 7.69 12.95 -17.83
N TYR A 154 6.91 11.98 -18.32
CA TYR A 154 5.84 11.36 -17.54
C TYR A 154 5.52 9.94 -17.98
N ALA A 155 4.83 9.21 -17.11
CA ALA A 155 4.07 8.02 -17.43
C ALA A 155 2.62 8.22 -16.98
N GLU A 156 1.67 7.75 -17.77
CA GLU A 156 0.25 7.77 -17.43
C GLU A 156 -0.17 6.41 -16.86
N LEU A 157 -0.86 6.44 -15.72
CA LEU A 157 -1.44 5.27 -15.06
C LEU A 157 -2.96 5.43 -15.00
N ALA A 158 -3.67 4.49 -15.61
CA ALA A 158 -5.11 4.39 -15.56
C ALA A 158 -5.55 3.18 -14.73
N ASN A 159 -6.69 3.28 -14.06
CA ASN A 159 -7.38 2.13 -13.51
C ASN A 159 -8.59 1.77 -14.38
N LEU A 160 -8.45 0.74 -15.21
CA LEU A 160 -9.52 0.27 -16.10
C LEU A 160 -10.45 -0.75 -15.42
N GLY A 161 -10.21 -1.07 -14.15
CA GLY A 161 -11.00 -2.02 -13.39
C GLY A 161 -12.19 -1.36 -12.71
N ASP A 162 -13.06 -2.18 -12.13
CA ASP A 162 -14.26 -1.70 -11.42
C ASP A 162 -14.00 -1.45 -9.92
N GLY A 163 -12.83 -1.83 -9.41
CA GLY A 163 -12.40 -1.60 -8.02
C GLY A 163 -11.38 -0.46 -7.89
N PRO A 164 -11.26 0.18 -6.71
CA PRO A 164 -10.24 1.18 -6.47
C PRO A 164 -8.83 0.57 -6.45
N LEU A 165 -7.86 1.27 -7.03
CA LEU A 165 -6.44 0.90 -7.01
C LEU A 165 -5.73 1.64 -5.88
N ASP A 166 -5.46 0.97 -4.76
CA ASP A 166 -4.59 1.48 -3.70
C ASP A 166 -3.11 1.36 -4.13
N LEU A 167 -2.43 2.50 -4.24
CA LEU A 167 -1.01 2.56 -4.63
C LEU A 167 -0.05 2.32 -3.47
N TYR A 168 -0.55 1.98 -2.26
CA TYR A 168 0.31 1.60 -1.15
C TYR A 168 1.28 0.48 -1.54
N GLY A 169 2.57 0.71 -1.26
CA GLY A 169 3.65 -0.22 -1.59
C GLY A 169 3.96 -0.36 -3.09
N HIS A 170 3.17 0.25 -3.97
CA HIS A 170 3.42 0.19 -5.40
C HIS A 170 4.67 0.98 -5.77
N ARG A 171 5.37 0.49 -6.79
CA ARG A 171 6.55 1.14 -7.34
C ARG A 171 6.44 1.23 -8.85
N LEU A 172 6.75 2.39 -9.41
CA LEU A 172 7.05 2.48 -10.83
C LEU A 172 8.54 2.15 -11.01
N ALA A 173 8.85 1.33 -12.01
CA ALA A 173 10.20 0.89 -12.29
C ALA A 173 10.52 0.99 -13.78
N LYS A 174 11.82 1.13 -14.08
CA LYS A 174 12.38 1.03 -15.43
C LYS A 174 13.58 0.10 -15.44
N ARG A 175 13.92 -0.46 -16.61
CA ARG A 175 15.24 -1.05 -16.82
C ARG A 175 16.28 0.03 -17.09
N THR A 176 17.43 -0.09 -16.45
CA THR A 176 18.60 0.74 -16.73
C THR A 176 19.38 0.21 -17.94
N ALA A 177 20.38 0.95 -18.40
CA ALA A 177 21.28 0.49 -19.46
C ALA A 177 22.01 -0.83 -19.14
N THR A 178 22.18 -1.15 -17.85
CA THR A 178 22.81 -2.39 -17.39
C THR A 178 21.81 -3.55 -17.24
N GLY A 179 20.52 -3.32 -17.52
CA GLY A 179 19.45 -4.29 -17.32
C GLY A 179 18.91 -4.39 -15.89
N ALA A 180 19.52 -3.68 -14.93
CA ALA A 180 19.03 -3.59 -13.56
C ALA A 180 17.71 -2.80 -13.49
N LEU A 181 16.89 -3.07 -12.48
CA LEU A 181 15.70 -2.25 -12.21
C LEU A 181 16.06 -1.04 -11.34
N SER A 182 15.64 0.12 -11.79
CA SER A 182 15.55 1.33 -10.98
C SER A 182 14.07 1.60 -10.72
N SER A 183 13.71 2.02 -9.50
CA SER A 183 12.32 2.24 -9.12
C SER A 183 12.16 3.41 -8.16
N CYS A 184 10.94 3.96 -8.13
CA CYS A 184 10.48 4.91 -7.13
C CYS A 184 9.27 4.31 -6.41
N ALA A 185 9.05 4.69 -5.15
CA ALA A 185 7.76 4.42 -4.50
C ALA A 185 6.73 5.43 -4.98
N LEU A 186 5.53 4.95 -5.31
CA LEU A 186 4.42 5.85 -5.58
C LEU A 186 3.87 6.40 -4.25
N PRO A 187 3.41 7.66 -4.22
CA PRO A 187 2.90 8.25 -3.01
C PRO A 187 1.56 7.63 -2.61
N GLN A 188 1.23 7.69 -1.33
CA GLN A 188 0.02 7.09 -0.74
C GLN A 188 -1.18 8.03 -0.86
N ASP A 189 -1.29 8.70 -2.01
CA ASP A 189 -2.28 9.73 -2.25
C ASP A 189 -3.51 9.00 -2.78
N ALA A 190 -4.57 8.89 -1.96
CA ALA A 190 -5.90 8.33 -2.25
C ALA A 190 -6.04 7.37 -3.45
N ALA A 191 -6.63 6.18 -3.23
CA ALA A 191 -6.79 5.17 -4.27
C ALA A 191 -7.29 5.73 -5.62
N VAL A 192 -6.70 5.24 -6.73
CA VAL A 192 -7.10 5.62 -8.09
C VAL A 192 -8.45 4.95 -8.37
N ALA A 193 -9.49 5.74 -8.50
CA ALA A 193 -10.86 5.26 -8.68
C ALA A 193 -11.02 4.50 -10.01
N PRO A 194 -12.07 3.66 -10.16
CA PRO A 194 -12.45 3.08 -11.44
C PRO A 194 -12.56 4.14 -12.55
N GLY A 195 -11.86 3.94 -13.66
CA GLY A 195 -11.77 4.87 -14.79
C GLY A 195 -10.93 6.12 -14.56
N GLU A 196 -10.35 6.32 -13.37
CA GLU A 196 -9.47 7.46 -13.10
C GLU A 196 -8.11 7.27 -13.76
N VAL A 197 -7.55 8.40 -14.22
CA VAL A 197 -6.21 8.52 -14.77
C VAL A 197 -5.39 9.44 -13.88
N VAL A 198 -4.18 9.01 -13.55
CA VAL A 198 -3.18 9.83 -12.87
C VAL A 198 -1.91 9.90 -13.71
N LEU A 199 -1.23 11.03 -13.61
CA LEU A 199 0.09 11.21 -14.20
C LEU A 199 1.15 10.88 -13.17
N VAL A 200 2.22 10.20 -13.56
CA VAL A 200 3.41 9.98 -12.73
C VAL A 200 4.57 10.75 -13.35
N ALA A 201 5.20 11.64 -12.60
CA ALA A 201 6.27 12.50 -13.10
C ALA A 201 7.38 12.68 -12.05
N GLY A 202 8.54 13.21 -12.46
CA GLY A 202 9.60 13.56 -11.51
C GLY A 202 9.32 14.88 -10.79
N GLY A 203 9.99 15.13 -9.66
CA GLY A 203 9.80 16.35 -8.85
C GLY A 203 10.15 17.68 -9.53
N ALA A 204 10.74 17.65 -10.74
CA ALA A 204 10.95 18.83 -11.58
C ALA A 204 9.80 19.09 -12.58
N TYR A 205 8.71 18.33 -12.53
CA TYR A 205 7.56 18.48 -13.42
C TYR A 205 7.03 19.92 -13.41
N ASP A 206 6.91 20.52 -14.60
CA ASP A 206 6.62 21.96 -14.73
C ASP A 206 5.21 22.29 -15.19
N GLY A 207 4.33 21.29 -15.32
CA GLY A 207 2.93 21.49 -15.67
C GLY A 207 2.71 21.99 -17.10
N ARG A 208 3.69 21.82 -18.02
CA ARG A 208 3.57 22.32 -19.40
C ARG A 208 2.49 21.64 -20.25
N TYR A 209 1.99 20.48 -19.83
CA TYR A 209 0.93 19.78 -20.55
C TYR A 209 -0.43 20.13 -19.95
N ALA A 210 -1.40 20.43 -20.81
CA ALA A 210 -2.76 20.63 -20.36
C ALA A 210 -3.30 19.30 -19.84
N LEU A 211 -3.78 19.31 -18.59
CA LEU A 211 -4.41 18.15 -17.96
C LEU A 211 -5.91 18.42 -17.77
N PRO A 212 -6.77 17.40 -17.89
CA PRO A 212 -8.15 17.49 -17.44
C PRO A 212 -8.25 17.95 -15.97
N ALA A 213 -9.34 18.65 -15.66
CA ALA A 213 -9.56 19.14 -14.31
C ALA A 213 -9.64 17.96 -13.31
N GLY A 214 -8.82 18.01 -12.26
CA GLY A 214 -8.77 16.97 -11.24
C GLY A 214 -7.78 15.83 -11.52
N THR A 215 -7.12 15.80 -12.68
CA THR A 215 -6.01 14.86 -12.90
C THR A 215 -4.89 15.11 -11.91
N ARG A 216 -4.55 14.09 -11.13
CA ARG A 216 -3.48 14.14 -10.14
C ARG A 216 -2.14 13.86 -10.80
N VAL A 217 -1.10 14.52 -10.30
CA VAL A 217 0.30 14.23 -10.64
C VAL A 217 0.97 13.62 -9.42
N LEU A 218 1.47 12.41 -9.56
CA LEU A 218 2.14 11.64 -8.53
C LEU A 218 3.65 11.75 -8.71
N ASP A 219 4.34 12.14 -7.65
CA ASP A 219 5.78 12.32 -7.68
C ASP A 219 6.52 10.97 -7.66
N CYS A 220 7.49 10.83 -8.57
CA CYS A 220 8.33 9.65 -8.75
C CYS A 220 9.75 10.05 -9.15
N GLY A 221 10.58 10.30 -8.14
CA GLY A 221 11.97 10.74 -8.29
C GLY A 221 12.14 12.23 -7.97
N ALA A 222 13.34 12.60 -7.50
CA ALA A 222 13.60 13.95 -6.99
C ALA A 222 13.67 15.03 -8.09
N THR A 223 14.01 14.65 -9.31
CA THR A 223 14.15 15.58 -10.46
C THR A 223 13.38 15.06 -11.66
N ALA A 224 14.01 14.21 -12.48
CA ALA A 224 13.39 13.55 -13.63
C ALA A 224 12.66 12.26 -13.21
N LEU A 225 11.68 11.83 -14.00
CA LEU A 225 10.90 10.62 -13.72
C LEU A 225 11.84 9.41 -13.68
N LEU A 226 11.86 8.68 -12.56
CA LEU A 226 12.80 7.55 -12.35
C LEU A 226 14.28 7.93 -12.59
N GLY A 227 14.65 9.19 -12.40
CA GLY A 227 15.98 9.71 -12.71
C GLY A 227 16.30 9.81 -14.21
N GLY A 228 15.28 9.93 -15.07
CA GLY A 228 15.38 10.13 -16.52
C GLY A 228 15.00 8.89 -17.31
N ILE A 229 14.00 8.94 -18.19
CA ILE A 229 13.68 7.84 -19.10
C ILE A 229 14.62 7.94 -20.30
N ALA A 230 15.16 6.81 -20.76
CA ALA A 230 16.01 6.85 -21.94
C ALA A 230 15.18 7.24 -23.18
N ASN A 231 15.60 8.29 -23.88
CA ASN A 231 14.95 8.82 -25.08
C ASN A 231 15.57 8.31 -26.40
N ASP A 232 16.65 7.53 -26.32
CA ASP A 232 17.41 6.97 -27.45
C ASP A 232 17.10 5.48 -27.71
N ARG A 233 16.20 4.89 -26.92
CA ARG A 233 15.79 3.47 -27.01
C ARG A 233 14.35 3.28 -26.53
N PRO A 234 13.69 2.17 -26.88
CA PRO A 234 12.33 1.86 -26.43
C PRO A 234 12.18 2.01 -24.91
N PRO A 235 11.19 2.80 -24.43
CA PRO A 235 10.89 2.85 -23.01
C PRO A 235 10.30 1.51 -22.55
N GLU A 236 10.80 0.98 -21.44
CA GLU A 236 10.24 -0.19 -20.76
C GLU A 236 9.98 0.17 -19.30
N LEU A 237 8.70 0.30 -18.95
CA LEU A 237 8.24 0.62 -17.60
C LEU A 237 7.41 -0.52 -17.01
N LEU A 238 7.54 -0.72 -15.71
CA LEU A 238 6.80 -1.71 -14.93
C LEU A 238 6.14 -1.01 -13.74
N LEU A 239 4.87 -1.32 -13.50
CA LEU A 239 4.22 -1.07 -12.23
C LEU A 239 4.31 -2.33 -11.38
N LEU A 240 4.96 -2.22 -10.23
CA LEU A 240 5.15 -3.31 -9.28
C LEU A 240 4.21 -3.13 -8.08
N ASP A 241 3.60 -4.20 -7.59
CA ASP A 241 2.85 -4.20 -6.33
C ASP A 241 3.78 -4.16 -5.10
N GLY A 242 3.19 -4.11 -3.89
CA GLY A 242 3.93 -4.12 -2.62
C GLY A 242 4.79 -5.38 -2.39
N ARG A 243 4.52 -6.47 -3.10
CA ARG A 243 5.30 -7.72 -3.07
C ARG A 243 6.39 -7.74 -4.16
N GLY A 244 6.39 -6.78 -5.07
CA GLY A 244 7.32 -6.70 -6.19
C GLY A 244 6.85 -7.42 -7.46
N GLU A 245 5.60 -7.88 -7.49
CA GLU A 245 5.02 -8.51 -8.68
C GLU A 245 4.61 -7.44 -9.71
N THR A 246 4.81 -7.72 -10.99
CA THR A 246 4.39 -6.80 -12.06
C THR A 246 2.88 -6.87 -12.26
N VAL A 247 2.20 -5.76 -12.04
CA VAL A 247 0.74 -5.63 -12.22
C VAL A 247 0.36 -4.87 -13.49
N ALA A 248 1.27 -4.06 -14.04
CA ALA A 248 1.14 -3.44 -15.35
C ALA A 248 2.51 -3.23 -15.98
N SER A 249 2.56 -3.17 -17.32
CA SER A 249 3.77 -2.85 -18.06
C SER A 249 3.47 -1.88 -19.21
N PHE A 250 4.53 -1.21 -19.65
CA PHE A 250 4.55 -0.46 -20.90
C PHE A 250 5.84 -0.81 -21.66
N GLY A 251 5.70 -1.24 -22.92
CA GLY A 251 6.83 -1.55 -23.78
C GLY A 251 7.62 -2.80 -23.37
N ALA A 252 7.04 -3.71 -22.57
CA ALA A 252 7.70 -4.94 -22.13
C ALA A 252 8.35 -5.70 -23.30
N GLY A 253 9.62 -6.09 -23.15
CA GLY A 253 10.38 -6.74 -24.22
C GLY A 253 10.91 -5.78 -25.29
N GLY A 254 10.92 -4.47 -25.04
CA GLY A 254 11.48 -3.46 -25.93
C GLY A 254 10.62 -3.19 -27.17
N VAL A 255 9.31 -3.42 -27.09
CA VAL A 255 8.37 -3.30 -28.22
C VAL A 255 7.81 -1.89 -28.41
N ALA A 256 8.07 -0.97 -27.46
CA ALA A 256 7.65 0.42 -27.58
C ALA A 256 8.47 1.16 -28.65
N PRO A 257 7.84 2.10 -29.40
CA PRO A 257 8.58 2.97 -30.31
C PRO A 257 9.41 4.00 -29.55
N VAL A 258 10.50 4.47 -30.17
CA VAL A 258 11.21 5.69 -29.76
C VAL A 258 10.51 6.88 -30.40
N CYS A 259 9.99 7.78 -29.58
CA CYS A 259 9.13 8.88 -30.05
C CYS A 259 9.81 10.23 -29.86
N ALA A 260 10.39 10.77 -30.92
CA ALA A 260 11.08 12.05 -30.88
C ALA A 260 10.09 13.20 -30.61
N ASN A 261 10.29 13.96 -29.52
CA ASN A 261 9.40 15.03 -29.04
C ASN A 261 7.92 14.65 -28.92
N ALA A 262 7.63 13.36 -28.72
CA ALA A 262 6.29 12.78 -28.72
C ALA A 262 6.15 11.75 -27.60
N ALA A 263 4.92 11.38 -27.27
CA ALA A 263 4.64 10.30 -26.35
C ALA A 263 4.49 8.97 -27.10
N ALA A 264 4.95 7.88 -26.49
CA ALA A 264 4.53 6.54 -26.85
C ALA A 264 3.18 6.27 -26.19
N VAL A 265 2.17 5.89 -26.95
CA VAL A 265 0.79 5.68 -26.49
C VAL A 265 0.35 4.26 -26.82
N LYS A 266 -0.39 3.65 -25.89
CA LYS A 266 -1.11 2.40 -26.08
C LYS A 266 -2.46 2.67 -26.75
N ARG A 267 -2.70 2.13 -27.94
CA ARG A 267 -3.90 2.37 -28.76
C ARG A 267 -5.14 1.70 -28.20
N ASP A 268 -4.97 0.49 -27.69
CA ASP A 268 -5.94 -0.28 -26.92
C ASP A 268 -5.36 -0.45 -25.51
N PRO A 269 -5.76 0.41 -24.54
CA PRO A 269 -5.29 0.35 -23.16
C PRO A 269 -5.44 -1.02 -22.51
N ALA A 270 -6.50 -1.77 -22.82
CA ALA A 270 -6.72 -3.12 -22.27
C ALA A 270 -5.86 -4.19 -22.97
N GLY A 271 -5.27 -3.85 -24.12
CA GLY A 271 -4.44 -4.73 -24.92
C GLY A 271 -3.02 -4.92 -24.37
N PRO A 272 -2.33 -5.97 -24.84
CA PRO A 272 -0.96 -6.26 -24.42
C PRO A 272 0.03 -5.22 -24.92
N ASP A 273 1.24 -5.26 -24.37
CA ASP A 273 2.39 -4.57 -24.94
C ASP A 273 2.79 -5.29 -26.24
N ALA A 274 2.41 -4.69 -27.36
CA ALA A 274 2.73 -5.17 -28.70
C ALA A 274 3.09 -3.97 -29.58
N ALA A 275 4.03 -4.15 -30.50
CA ALA A 275 4.41 -3.10 -31.45
C ALA A 275 3.22 -2.61 -32.29
N SER A 276 2.21 -3.45 -32.53
CA SER A 276 0.95 -3.07 -33.20
C SER A 276 0.04 -2.20 -32.33
N ASN A 277 0.19 -2.28 -31.01
CA ASN A 277 -0.61 -1.57 -30.02
C ASN A 277 0.07 -0.30 -29.49
N LEU A 278 1.35 -0.09 -29.79
CA LEU A 278 2.12 1.07 -29.33
C LEU A 278 2.48 1.97 -30.50
N ALA A 279 2.25 3.28 -30.36
CA ALA A 279 2.55 4.24 -31.42
C ALA A 279 2.99 5.59 -30.85
N CYS A 280 3.75 6.34 -31.65
CA CYS A 280 4.03 7.74 -31.33
C CYS A 280 2.82 8.62 -31.61
N ALA A 281 2.48 9.48 -30.66
CA ALA A 281 1.47 10.51 -30.79
C ALA A 281 1.91 11.78 -30.05
N ALA A 282 1.21 12.90 -30.25
CA ALA A 282 1.50 14.14 -29.52
C ALA A 282 1.40 13.97 -27.98
N GLY A 283 0.61 12.98 -27.55
CA GLY A 283 0.26 12.74 -26.15
C GLY A 283 -0.97 13.54 -25.75
N SER A 284 -1.81 12.95 -24.90
CA SER A 284 -2.98 13.60 -24.32
C SER A 284 -3.08 13.24 -22.84
N PRO A 285 -2.10 13.67 -22.02
CA PRO A 285 -1.98 13.20 -20.64
C PRO A 285 -3.24 13.52 -19.83
N GLY A 286 -3.71 12.53 -19.10
CA GLY A 286 -4.94 12.54 -18.32
C GLY A 286 -6.21 12.19 -19.11
N ALA A 287 -6.12 11.91 -20.41
CA ALA A 287 -7.25 11.53 -21.25
C ALA A 287 -7.10 10.09 -21.79
N LEU A 288 -8.09 9.25 -21.49
CA LEU A 288 -8.27 7.89 -22.05
C LEU A 288 -9.01 7.93 -23.38
#